data_AF-A0A2N5YWQ0-F1
#
_entry.id   AF-A0A2N5YWQ0-F1
#
_cell.length_a   1.000
_cell.length_b   1.000
_cell.length_c   1.000
_cell.angle_alpha   90.00
_cell.angle_beta   90.00
_cell.angle_gamma   90.00
#
_symmetry.space_group_name_H-M   'P 1'
#
loop_
_entity.id
_entity.type
_entity.pdbx_description
1 polymer ?
#
loop_
_entity_poly.entity_id
_entity_poly.type
_entity_poly.pdbx_seq_one_letter_code
_entity_poly.pdbx_strand_id
1 'polypeptide(L)'
;MRISKSGFIPSSFQLKTDSLVVYIDPVEVGTNADKADYILITYSHPEHLSMNDITKLKKLDTKIKCSKGALKTLKKTGTEIIVAKPNDTLSFNDFQIEAVPAYNTKSLFL
;
A
#
# COMPACT_ATOMS: atom_id res chain seq x y z
N MET A 1 4.53 10.41 14.62
CA MET A 1 4.03 9.92 13.31
C MET A 1 3.82 11.11 12.38
N ARG A 2 4.48 11.10 11.21
CA ARG A 2 4.28 12.08 10.15
C ARG A 2 3.51 11.42 9.01
N ILE A 3 2.42 12.05 8.57
CA ILE A 3 1.69 11.64 7.37
C ILE A 3 2.03 12.66 6.29
N SER A 4 2.63 12.19 5.19
CA SER A 4 2.91 12.99 4.00
C SER A 4 2.04 12.52 2.85
N LYS A 5 1.41 13.47 2.16
CA LYS A 5 0.82 13.22 0.85
C LYS A 5 1.92 13.36 -0.20
N SER A 6 2.12 12.34 -1.03
CA SER A 6 3.07 12.36 -2.14
C SER A 6 2.32 12.18 -3.46
N GLY A 7 2.20 13.25 -4.26
CA GLY A 7 1.65 13.19 -5.63
C GLY A 7 0.16 13.56 -5.74
N PHE A 8 -0.23 14.11 -6.90
CA PHE A 8 -1.54 14.73 -7.18
C PHE A 8 -2.63 13.73 -7.63
N ILE A 9 -2.40 12.43 -7.47
CA ILE A 9 -3.41 11.37 -7.69
C ILE A 9 -4.03 11.04 -6.32
N PRO A 10 -5.37 10.99 -6.18
CA PRO A 10 -6.03 11.08 -4.86
C PRO A 10 -5.70 9.95 -3.85
N SER A 11 -5.14 8.81 -4.29
CA SER A 11 -4.95 7.59 -3.51
C SER A 11 -3.55 7.39 -2.90
N SER A 12 -2.52 8.15 -3.32
CA SER A 12 -1.12 7.90 -2.94
C SER A 12 -0.74 8.60 -1.63
N PHE A 13 -0.34 7.83 -0.61
CA PHE A 13 0.06 8.34 0.70
C PHE A 13 1.34 7.69 1.21
N GLN A 14 2.12 8.46 1.98
CA GLN A 14 3.25 7.97 2.76
C GLN A 14 2.96 8.18 4.25
N LEU A 15 3.01 7.10 5.02
CA LEU A 15 3.05 7.13 6.48
C LEU A 15 4.49 6.87 6.91
N LYS A 16 5.05 7.82 7.67
CA LYS A 16 6.42 7.73 8.18
C LYS A 16 6.45 7.92 9.69
N THR A 17 7.09 6.97 10.35
CA THR A 17 7.53 7.08 11.75
C THR A 17 9.05 7.07 11.79
N ASP A 18 9.64 7.15 12.99
CA ASP A 18 11.10 7.14 13.14
C ASP A 18 11.70 5.78 12.73
N SER A 19 10.93 4.70 12.79
CA SER A 19 11.39 3.33 12.52
C SER A 19 10.68 2.62 11.37
N LEU A 20 9.70 3.26 10.72
CA LEU A 20 8.84 2.60 9.73
C LEU A 20 8.37 3.56 8.64
N VAL A 21 8.47 3.11 7.39
CA VAL A 21 7.96 3.77 6.18
C VAL A 21 6.95 2.86 5.48
N VAL A 22 5.70 3.33 5.39
CA VAL A 22 4.60 2.65 4.71
C VAL A 22 4.10 3.52 3.56
N TYR A 23 3.97 2.93 2.38
CA TYR A 23 3.29 3.57 1.25
C TYR A 23 1.95 2.92 0.98
N ILE A 24 0.94 3.72 0.69
CA ILE A 24 -0.39 3.29 0.24
C ILE A 24 -0.54 3.77 -1.20
N ASP A 25 -0.84 2.83 -2.11
CA ASP A 25 -1.05 3.06 -3.53
C ASP A 25 -0.01 4.01 -4.17
N PRO A 26 1.31 3.70 -4.05
CA PRO A 26 2.34 4.60 -4.53
C PRO A 26 2.31 4.72 -6.05
N VAL A 27 2.02 5.93 -6.52
CA VAL A 27 2.06 6.31 -7.94
C VAL A 27 2.78 7.65 -8.06
N GLU A 28 3.63 7.78 -9.08
CA GLU A 28 4.44 8.99 -9.36
C GLU A 28 5.37 9.39 -8.20
N VAL A 29 6.00 8.42 -7.54
CA VAL A 29 6.90 8.73 -6.43
C VAL A 29 8.18 9.40 -6.92
N GLY A 30 8.62 10.42 -6.17
CA GLY A 30 9.84 11.16 -6.43
C GLY A 30 11.08 10.27 -6.42
N THR A 31 12.13 10.71 -7.11
CA THR A 31 13.39 9.96 -7.25
C THR A 31 14.13 9.76 -5.92
N ASN A 32 13.94 10.66 -4.96
CA ASN A 32 14.57 10.62 -3.63
C ASN A 32 13.60 10.13 -2.55
N ALA A 33 12.59 9.31 -2.92
CA ALA A 33 11.64 8.75 -1.98
C ALA A 33 12.32 7.77 -1.00
N ASP A 34 11.88 7.79 0.26
CA ASP A 34 12.34 6.83 1.27
C ASP A 34 11.99 5.39 0.85
N LYS A 35 12.86 4.43 1.16
CA LYS A 35 12.59 3.01 0.93
C LYS A 35 11.47 2.52 1.85
N ALA A 36 10.62 1.64 1.33
CA ALA A 36 9.44 1.16 2.02
C ALA A 36 9.74 -0.08 2.88
N ASP A 37 9.24 -0.09 4.11
CA ASP A 37 9.09 -1.33 4.89
C ASP A 37 7.84 -2.08 4.43
N TYR A 38 6.74 -1.33 4.23
CA TYR A 38 5.49 -1.87 3.70
C TYR A 38 4.98 -1.06 2.52
N ILE A 39 4.45 -1.77 1.53
CA ILE A 39 3.67 -1.19 0.44
C ILE A 39 2.27 -1.81 0.48
N LEU A 40 1.26 -0.96 0.55
CA LEU A 40 -0.15 -1.34 0.61
C LEU A 40 -0.79 -1.00 -0.74
N ILE A 41 -1.39 -2.00 -1.40
CA ILE A 41 -2.06 -1.82 -2.69
C ILE A 41 -3.55 -2.16 -2.55
N THR A 42 -4.40 -1.15 -2.62
CA THR A 42 -5.85 -1.27 -2.41
C THR A 42 -6.52 -1.93 -3.62
N TYR A 43 -6.13 -1.54 -4.84
CA TYR A 43 -6.75 -2.01 -6.07
C TYR A 43 -5.76 -2.19 -7.23
N SER A 44 -6.13 -2.97 -8.24
CA SER A 44 -5.23 -3.40 -9.32
C SER A 44 -5.19 -2.45 -10.54
N HIS A 45 -5.75 -1.25 -10.41
CA HIS A 45 -5.77 -0.26 -11.49
C HIS A 45 -4.52 0.63 -11.50
N PRO A 46 -4.15 1.21 -12.65
CA PRO A 46 -2.91 1.99 -12.80
C PRO A 46 -2.76 3.16 -11.83
N GLU A 47 -3.86 3.80 -11.45
CA GLU A 47 -3.90 4.91 -10.48
C GLU A 47 -3.70 4.47 -9.02
N HIS A 48 -3.59 3.17 -8.76
CA HIS A 48 -3.26 2.58 -7.46
C HIS A 48 -2.00 1.70 -7.49
N LEU A 49 -1.67 1.12 -8.65
CA LEU A 49 -0.64 0.12 -8.81
C LEU A 49 0.35 0.53 -9.91
N SER A 50 1.44 1.19 -9.51
CA SER A 50 2.58 1.47 -10.38
C SER A 50 3.74 0.53 -10.10
N MET A 51 3.98 -0.42 -11.02
CA MET A 51 5.13 -1.35 -10.91
C MET A 51 6.48 -0.62 -10.93
N ASN A 52 6.56 0.51 -11.63
CA ASN A 52 7.75 1.35 -11.66
C ASN A 52 8.04 1.93 -10.28
N ASP A 53 7.03 2.50 -9.64
CA ASP A 53 7.19 3.14 -8.33
C ASP A 53 7.42 2.10 -7.22
N ILE A 54 6.73 0.96 -7.26
CA ILE A 54 7.01 -0.18 -6.37
C ILE A 54 8.47 -0.62 -6.50
N THR A 55 9.02 -0.66 -7.71
CA THR A 55 10.42 -1.04 -7.95
C THR A 55 11.38 0.01 -7.38
N LYS A 56 11.07 1.31 -7.49
CA LYS A 56 11.87 2.38 -6.87
C LYS A 56 11.84 2.30 -5.35
N LEU A 57 10.70 1.97 -4.75
CA LEU A 57 10.51 2.01 -3.30
C LEU A 57 11.02 0.76 -2.57
N LYS A 58 10.98 -0.41 -3.21
CA LYS A 58 11.33 -1.66 -2.54
C LYS A 58 12.81 -1.74 -2.13
N LYS A 59 13.03 -2.43 -1.02
CA LYS A 59 14.30 -2.96 -0.49
C LYS A 59 14.12 -4.45 -0.19
N LEU A 60 15.16 -5.12 0.28
CA LEU A 60 15.18 -6.59 0.44
C LEU A 60 14.07 -7.12 1.36
N ASP A 61 13.81 -6.40 2.43
CA ASP A 61 12.87 -6.72 3.52
C ASP A 61 11.48 -6.06 3.33
N THR A 62 11.24 -5.37 2.22
CA THR A 62 9.93 -4.78 1.93
C THR A 62 8.87 -5.88 1.86
N LYS A 63 7.72 -5.66 2.49
CA LYS A 63 6.53 -6.50 2.35
C LYS A 63 5.44 -5.77 1.61
N ILE A 64 4.76 -6.46 0.70
CA ILE A 64 3.62 -5.90 -0.02
C ILE A 64 2.34 -6.54 0.52
N LYS A 65 1.42 -5.74 1.03
CA LYS A 65 0.07 -6.22 1.37
C LYS A 65 -0.92 -5.69 0.34
N CYS A 66 -1.66 -6.58 -0.32
CA CYS A 66 -2.48 -6.18 -1.47
C CYS A 66 -3.84 -6.85 -1.51
N SER A 67 -4.79 -6.27 -2.25
CA SER A 67 -6.02 -6.98 -2.61
C SER A 67 -5.74 -8.18 -3.52
N LYS A 68 -6.68 -9.14 -3.55
CA LYS A 68 -6.57 -10.37 -4.37
C LYS A 68 -6.37 -10.06 -5.85
N GLY A 69 -6.97 -8.99 -6.37
CA GLY A 69 -6.85 -8.57 -7.77
C GLY A 69 -5.44 -8.13 -8.15
N ALA A 70 -4.73 -7.46 -7.24
CA ALA A 70 -3.37 -6.95 -7.48
C ALA A 70 -2.29 -8.04 -7.48
N LEU A 71 -2.55 -9.21 -6.87
CA LEU A 71 -1.58 -10.29 -6.67
C LEU A 71 -0.89 -10.73 -7.98
N LYS A 72 -1.65 -10.89 -9.07
CA LYS A 72 -1.11 -11.39 -10.35
C LYS A 72 -0.02 -10.48 -10.90
N THR A 73 -0.23 -9.16 -10.80
CA THR A 73 0.73 -8.15 -11.25
C THR A 73 1.94 -8.09 -10.33
N LEU A 74 1.71 -8.12 -9.02
CA LEU A 74 2.75 -7.98 -8.00
C LEU A 74 3.69 -9.18 -7.92
N LYS A 75 3.27 -10.39 -8.27
CA LYS A 75 4.15 -11.59 -8.28
C LYS A 75 5.43 -11.39 -9.09
N LYS A 76 5.41 -10.49 -10.09
CA LYS A 76 6.57 -10.15 -10.91
C LYS A 76 7.66 -9.37 -10.15
N THR A 77 7.38 -8.86 -8.96
CA THR A 77 8.32 -8.09 -8.14
C THR A 77 9.39 -8.95 -7.46
N GLY A 78 9.12 -10.24 -7.23
CA GLY A 78 9.97 -11.10 -6.38
C GLY A 78 9.99 -10.69 -4.90
N THR A 79 9.06 -9.85 -4.47
CA THR A 79 8.92 -9.37 -3.09
C THR A 79 7.93 -10.26 -2.31
N GLU A 80 8.06 -10.32 -0.98
CA GLU A 80 7.06 -10.99 -0.13
C GLU A 80 5.70 -10.31 -0.28
N ILE A 81 4.68 -11.07 -0.70
CA ILE A 81 3.33 -10.54 -0.93
C ILE A 81 2.34 -11.25 -0.01
N ILE A 82 1.57 -10.45 0.73
CA ILE A 82 0.51 -10.89 1.62
C ILE A 82 -0.82 -10.42 1.04
N VAL A 83 -1.71 -11.35 0.71
CA VAL A 83 -3.05 -11.00 0.24
C VAL A 83 -3.90 -10.59 1.44
N ALA A 84 -4.39 -9.36 1.44
CA ALA A 84 -5.29 -8.84 2.46
C ALA A 84 -6.68 -9.47 2.35
N LYS A 85 -7.25 -9.79 3.50
CA LYS A 85 -8.66 -10.09 3.72
C LYS A 85 -9.29 -8.99 4.57
N PRO A 86 -10.61 -8.78 4.48
CA PRO A 86 -11.31 -7.90 5.41
C PRO A 86 -11.02 -8.28 6.87
N ASN A 87 -10.86 -7.26 7.70
CA ASN A 87 -10.48 -7.30 9.11
C ASN A 87 -9.04 -7.81 9.38
N ASP A 88 -8.24 -8.05 8.34
CA ASP A 88 -6.82 -8.33 8.56
C ASP A 88 -6.14 -7.10 9.13
N THR A 89 -5.34 -7.34 10.16
CA THR A 89 -4.63 -6.29 10.87
C THR A 89 -3.11 -6.38 10.63
N LEU A 90 -2.45 -5.23 10.51
CA LEU A 90 -1.01 -5.08 10.74
C LEU A 90 -0.81 -4.23 11.99
N SER A 91 -0.13 -4.77 13.00
CA SER A 91 0.15 -4.07 14.24
C SER A 91 1.60 -3.65 14.30
N PHE A 92 1.81 -2.38 14.61
CA PHE A 92 3.11 -1.77 14.88
C PHE A 92 3.06 -1.17 16.29
N ASN A 93 4.22 -0.83 16.86
CA ASN A 93 4.31 -0.33 18.24
C ASN A 93 3.38 0.88 18.49
N ASP A 94 3.30 1.79 17.51
CA ASP A 94 2.61 3.08 17.70
C ASP A 94 1.24 3.15 17.01
N PHE A 95 0.94 2.22 16.10
CA PHE A 95 -0.30 2.26 15.32
C PHE A 95 -0.67 0.91 14.71
N GLN A 96 -1.92 0.83 14.25
CA GLN A 96 -2.49 -0.33 13.60
C GLN A 96 -3.04 0.05 12.21
N ILE A 97 -2.90 -0.87 11.25
CA ILE A 97 -3.56 -0.78 9.95
C ILE A 97 -4.55 -1.93 9.83
N GLU A 98 -5.83 -1.60 9.62
CA GLU A 98 -6.89 -2.56 9.40
C GLU A 98 -7.35 -2.53 7.94
N ALA A 99 -7.43 -3.70 7.31
CA ALA A 99 -8.04 -3.84 5.99
C ALA A 99 -9.56 -3.90 6.13
N VAL A 100 -10.29 -2.95 5.56
CA VAL A 100 -11.77 -2.95 5.56
C VAL A 100 -12.33 -3.40 4.20
N PRO A 101 -13.60 -3.87 4.12
CA PRO A 101 -14.24 -4.12 2.84
C PRO A 101 -14.20 -2.89 1.92
N ALA A 102 -13.80 -3.08 0.66
CA ALA A 102 -13.61 -1.98 -0.30
C ALA A 102 -14.92 -1.36 -0.81
N TYR A 103 -16.06 -2.05 -0.62
CA TYR A 103 -17.37 -1.57 -1.00
C TYR A 103 -18.31 -1.62 0.20
N ASN A 104 -19.29 -0.72 0.21
CA ASN A 104 -20.39 -0.78 1.16
C ASN A 104 -21.15 -2.09 0.93
N THR A 105 -21.05 -3.01 1.88
CA THR A 105 -21.81 -4.27 1.88
C THR A 105 -23.27 -4.07 2.30
N LYS A 106 -23.62 -2.89 2.82
CA LYS A 106 -25.00 -2.46 3.04
C LYS A 106 -25.52 -1.79 1.78
N SER A 107 -26.54 -2.38 1.18
CA SER A 107 -27.31 -1.69 0.16
C SER A 107 -28.05 -0.51 0.80
N LEU A 108 -27.82 0.71 0.30
CA LEU A 108 -28.72 1.84 0.51
C LEU A 108 -29.97 1.63 -0.37
N PHE A 109 -30.74 0.57 -0.12
CA PHE A 109 -32.13 0.54 -0.57
C PHE A 109 -32.97 1.02 0.61
N LEU A 110 -33.38 2.29 0.53
CA LEU A 110 -34.60 2.80 1.14
C LEU A 110 -35.74 2.57 0.14
#